data_AF-A0A9X1YUZ1-F1
#
_entry.id   AF-A0A9X1YUZ1-F1
#
_cell.length_a   1.000
_cell.length_b   1.000
_cell.length_c   1.000
_cell.angle_alpha   90.00
_cell.angle_beta   90.00
_cell.angle_gamma   90.00
#
_symmetry.space_group_name_H-M   'P 1'
#
loop_
_entity.id
_entity.type
_entity.pdbx_description
1 polymer ?
#
loop_
_entity_poly.entity_id
_entity_poly.type
_entity_poly.pdbx_seq_one_letter_code
_entity_poly.pdbx_strand_id
1 'polypeptide(L)'
;MRIQVANATPELQAKLDATFLESERSNATMIATYRANPTWATIDDKNNTVELPDVSSLSKDAASHVLQGLQYLVEIGRLDGKTITAKNGGLSTDSTAVYQDWLQAQIGVDAHA
;
A
#
# COMPACT_ATOMS: atom_id res chain seq x y z
N MET A 1 12.72 -7.79 22.97
CA MET A 1 13.88 -7.36 23.79
C MET A 1 13.29 -6.72 25.05
N ARG A 2 13.60 -7.21 26.25
CA ARG A 2 12.94 -6.79 27.51
C ARG A 2 13.75 -5.63 28.11
N ILE A 3 13.18 -4.44 28.23
CA ILE A 3 13.88 -3.31 28.86
C ILE A 3 13.86 -3.55 30.37
N GLN A 4 14.92 -4.16 30.91
CA GLN A 4 15.12 -4.28 32.35
C GLN A 4 15.73 -3.00 32.89
N VAL A 5 14.87 -2.10 33.36
CA VAL A 5 15.26 -0.98 34.22
C VAL A 5 15.49 -1.52 35.63
N ALA A 6 16.76 -1.68 36.01
CA ALA A 6 17.16 -2.05 37.36
C ALA A 6 16.58 -1.00 38.34
N ASN A 7 15.64 -1.41 39.20
CA ASN A 7 14.99 -0.61 40.24
C ASN A 7 13.73 0.21 39.89
N ALA A 8 12.97 -0.16 38.84
CA ALA A 8 11.62 0.40 38.63
C ALA A 8 10.56 -0.34 39.45
N THR A 9 9.77 0.38 40.25
CA THR A 9 8.53 -0.14 40.88
C THR A 9 7.63 -0.78 39.83
N PRO A 10 6.81 -1.79 40.18
CA PRO A 10 5.94 -2.49 39.21
C PRO A 10 5.03 -1.53 38.42
N GLU A 11 4.67 -0.39 39.00
CA GLU A 11 3.91 0.67 38.34
C GLU A 11 4.69 1.39 37.22
N LEU A 12 6.00 1.60 37.39
CA LEU A 12 6.86 2.19 36.36
C LEU A 12 7.08 1.22 35.20
N GLN A 13 7.24 -0.09 35.48
CA GLN A 13 7.33 -1.10 34.42
C GLN A 13 6.02 -1.20 33.63
N ALA A 14 4.87 -1.24 34.30
CA ALA A 14 3.56 -1.28 33.64
C ALA A 14 3.31 -0.05 32.74
N LYS A 15 3.72 1.15 33.19
CA LYS A 15 3.62 2.38 32.38
C LYS A 15 4.55 2.37 31.16
N LEU A 16 5.76 1.84 31.29
CA LEU A 16 6.71 1.71 30.18
C LEU A 16 6.20 0.71 29.13
N ASP A 17 5.68 -0.43 29.56
CA ASP A 17 5.10 -1.45 28.69
C ASP A 17 3.85 -0.91 27.95
N ALA A 18 2.95 -0.23 28.67
CA ALA A 18 1.76 0.38 28.08
C ALA A 18 2.12 1.45 27.03
N THR A 19 3.09 2.32 27.34
CA THR A 19 3.57 3.36 26.40
C THR A 19 4.21 2.74 25.17
N PHE A 20 4.98 1.66 25.34
CA PHE A 20 5.61 0.96 24.22
C PHE A 20 4.57 0.32 23.31
N LEU A 21 3.61 -0.41 23.87
CA LEU A 21 2.50 -1.02 23.11
C LEU A 21 1.63 0.01 22.38
N GLU A 22 1.38 1.16 23.01
CA GLU A 22 0.66 2.28 22.39
C GLU A 22 1.46 2.90 21.24
N SER A 23 2.78 3.04 21.41
CA SER A 23 3.68 3.53 20.36
C SER A 23 3.72 2.57 19.17
N GLU A 24 3.79 1.25 19.41
CA GLU A 24 3.74 0.24 18.36
C GLU A 24 2.41 0.26 17.61
N ARG A 25 1.28 0.35 18.33
CA ARG A 25 -0.05 0.48 17.71
C ARG A 25 -0.18 1.75 16.88
N SER A 26 0.29 2.87 17.39
CA SER A 26 0.25 4.16 16.68
C SER A 26 1.10 4.10 15.40
N ASN A 27 2.30 3.51 15.48
CA ASN A 27 3.16 3.34 14.32
C ASN A 27 2.56 2.38 13.28
N ALA A 28 1.99 1.25 13.73
CA ALA A 28 1.31 0.30 12.84
C ALA A 28 0.11 0.95 12.13
N THR A 29 -0.67 1.77 12.84
CA THR A 29 -1.81 2.51 12.28
C THR A 29 -1.35 3.52 11.23
N MET A 30 -0.26 4.24 11.50
CA MET A 30 0.31 5.19 10.55
C MET A 30 0.80 4.51 9.28
N ILE A 31 1.52 3.39 9.41
CA ILE A 31 2.03 2.61 8.27
C ILE A 31 0.86 2.06 7.44
N ALA A 32 -0.17 1.50 8.08
CA ALA A 32 -1.36 0.99 7.40
C ALA A 32 -2.08 2.10 6.63
N THR A 33 -2.24 3.28 7.24
CA THR A 33 -2.88 4.43 6.61
C THR A 33 -2.11 4.92 5.38
N TYR A 34 -0.78 5.00 5.47
CA TYR A 34 0.07 5.41 4.35
C TYR A 34 -0.01 4.40 3.19
N ARG A 35 0.01 3.11 3.49
CA ARG A 35 -0.11 2.06 2.46
C ARG A 35 -1.50 2.00 1.82
N ALA A 36 -2.56 2.32 2.58
CA ALA A 36 -3.92 2.37 2.09
C ALA A 36 -4.27 3.63 1.27
N ASN A 37 -3.41 4.66 1.33
CA ASN A 37 -3.59 5.93 0.61
C ASN A 37 -2.25 6.30 -0.06
N PRO A 38 -1.88 5.57 -1.13
CA PRO A 38 -0.65 5.84 -1.84
C PRO A 38 -0.67 7.21 -2.53
N THR A 39 0.51 7.82 -2.68
CA THR A 39 0.67 9.06 -3.46
C THR A 39 0.65 8.83 -4.98
N TRP A 40 0.76 7.58 -5.43
CA TRP A 40 0.83 7.21 -6.85
C TRP A 40 -0.54 6.97 -7.49
N ALA A 41 -1.61 6.80 -6.71
CA ALA A 41 -2.98 6.64 -7.22
C ALA A 41 -3.92 7.67 -6.58
N THR A 42 -4.93 8.08 -7.35
CA THR A 42 -5.98 8.98 -6.86
C THR A 42 -7.16 8.13 -6.42
N ILE A 43 -7.36 7.99 -5.11
CA ILE A 43 -8.52 7.30 -4.55
C ILE A 43 -9.56 8.36 -4.17
N ASP A 44 -10.65 8.42 -4.93
CA ASP A 44 -11.79 9.28 -4.61
C ASP A 44 -12.85 8.47 -3.87
N ASP A 45 -12.84 8.58 -2.55
CA ASP A 45 -13.83 7.91 -1.68
C ASP A 45 -15.25 8.48 -1.85
N LYS A 46 -15.42 9.69 -2.41
CA LYS A 46 -16.74 10.32 -2.58
C LYS A 46 -17.52 9.73 -3.74
N ASN A 47 -16.85 9.49 -4.86
CA ASN A 47 -17.42 8.93 -6.08
C ASN A 47 -17.16 7.43 -6.21
N ASN A 48 -16.47 6.81 -5.24
CA ASN A 48 -16.03 5.42 -5.29
C ASN A 48 -15.22 5.11 -6.56
N THR A 49 -14.33 6.02 -6.95
CA THR A 49 -13.47 5.86 -8.13
C THR A 49 -12.01 5.80 -7.70
N VAL A 50 -11.21 5.01 -8.42
CA VAL A 50 -9.77 4.92 -8.23
C VAL A 50 -9.09 5.14 -9.57
N GLU A 51 -8.30 6.19 -9.68
CA GLU A 51 -7.50 6.45 -10.87
C GLU A 51 -6.06 5.99 -10.63
N LEU A 52 -5.63 5.02 -11.43
CA LEU A 52 -4.29 4.45 -11.40
C LEU A 52 -3.39 5.20 -12.40
N PRO A 53 -2.08 5.30 -12.11
CA PRO A 53 -1.15 6.01 -12.98
C PRO A 53 -0.99 5.28 -14.32
N ASP A 54 -0.67 6.04 -15.35
CA ASP A 54 -0.47 5.49 -16.68
C ASP A 54 0.79 4.62 -16.74
N VAL A 55 0.65 3.32 -17.08
CA VAL A 55 1.78 2.37 -17.08
C VAL A 55 2.86 2.77 -18.08
N SER A 56 2.49 3.24 -19.26
CA SER A 56 3.44 3.67 -20.30
C SER A 56 4.31 4.86 -19.85
N SER A 57 3.81 5.67 -18.92
CA SER A 57 4.52 6.81 -18.34
C SER A 57 5.38 6.44 -17.12
N LEU A 58 5.26 5.21 -16.60
CA LEU A 58 6.03 4.76 -15.44
C LEU A 58 7.39 4.19 -15.85
N SER A 59 8.42 4.49 -15.05
CA SER A 59 9.70 3.76 -15.11
C SER A 59 9.57 2.38 -14.46
N LYS A 60 10.50 1.46 -14.74
CA LYS A 60 10.50 0.09 -14.19
C LYS A 60 10.38 0.04 -12.66
N ASP A 61 11.14 0.88 -11.97
CA ASP A 61 11.11 0.99 -10.51
C ASP A 61 9.75 1.51 -10.00
N ALA A 62 9.20 2.51 -10.69
CA ALA A 62 7.91 3.07 -10.35
C ALA A 62 6.78 2.05 -10.60
N ALA A 63 6.81 1.33 -11.72
CA ALA A 63 5.88 0.25 -12.01
C ALA A 63 5.96 -0.88 -10.98
N SER A 64 7.17 -1.26 -10.53
CA SER A 64 7.36 -2.23 -9.44
C SER A 64 6.75 -1.74 -8.13
N HIS A 65 6.97 -0.47 -7.78
CA HIS A 65 6.39 0.13 -6.59
C HIS A 65 4.85 0.15 -6.65
N VAL A 66 4.29 0.55 -7.79
CA VAL A 66 2.85 0.57 -8.04
C VAL A 66 2.27 -0.85 -7.97
N LEU A 67 2.94 -1.85 -8.54
CA LEU A 67 2.49 -3.25 -8.50
C LEU A 67 2.43 -3.81 -7.08
N GLN A 68 3.45 -3.53 -6.26
CA GLN A 68 3.48 -3.94 -4.85
C GLN A 68 2.37 -3.24 -4.04
N GLY A 69 2.21 -1.92 -4.25
CA GLY A 69 1.16 -1.16 -3.59
C GLY A 69 -0.24 -1.62 -4.01
N LEU A 70 -0.47 -1.87 -5.29
CA LEU A 70 -1.75 -2.34 -5.82
C LEU A 70 -2.14 -3.69 -5.25
N GLN A 71 -1.21 -4.65 -5.16
CA GLN A 71 -1.46 -5.94 -4.52
C GLN A 71 -1.91 -5.75 -3.08
N TYR A 72 -1.22 -4.90 -2.31
CA TYR A 72 -1.61 -4.60 -0.94
C TYR A 72 -3.03 -4.00 -0.87
N LEU A 73 -3.36 -3.04 -1.74
CA LEU A 73 -4.70 -2.44 -1.79
C LEU A 73 -5.81 -3.45 -2.12
N VAL A 74 -5.52 -4.43 -3.00
CA VAL A 74 -6.43 -5.54 -3.30
C VAL A 74 -6.56 -6.46 -2.09
N GLU A 75 -5.46 -6.82 -1.43
CA GLU A 75 -5.45 -7.70 -0.26
C GLU A 75 -6.25 -7.13 0.92
N ILE A 76 -6.16 -5.82 1.18
CA ILE A 76 -6.93 -5.16 2.24
C ILE A 76 -8.36 -4.79 1.80
N GLY A 77 -8.76 -5.11 0.56
CA GLY A 77 -10.09 -4.78 0.02
C GLY A 77 -10.32 -3.29 -0.19
N ARG A 78 -9.29 -2.46 -0.27
CA ARG A 78 -9.42 -1.00 -0.43
C ARG A 78 -10.02 -0.59 -1.77
N LEU A 79 -9.85 -1.45 -2.78
CA LEU A 79 -10.40 -1.26 -4.13
C LEU A 79 -11.77 -1.94 -4.32
N ASP A 80 -12.24 -2.69 -3.33
CA ASP A 80 -13.51 -3.41 -3.44
C ASP A 80 -14.69 -2.44 -3.56
N GLY A 81 -15.56 -2.69 -4.53
CA GLY A 81 -16.69 -1.81 -4.85
C GLY A 81 -16.33 -0.45 -5.47
N LYS A 82 -15.05 -0.19 -5.76
CA LYS A 82 -14.61 1.04 -6.44
C LYS A 82 -14.46 0.82 -7.95
N THR A 83 -14.83 1.83 -8.73
CA THR A 83 -14.59 1.87 -10.17
C THR A 83 -13.12 2.22 -10.40
N ILE A 84 -12.34 1.23 -10.81
CA ILE A 84 -10.94 1.44 -11.17
C ILE A 84 -10.87 2.05 -12.58
N THR A 85 -10.00 3.03 -12.74
CA THR A 85 -9.64 3.63 -14.03
C THR A 85 -8.13 3.51 -14.17
N ALA A 86 -7.70 2.56 -14.98
CA ALA A 86 -6.29 2.28 -15.20
C ALA A 86 -5.92 2.54 -16.65
N LYS A 87 -4.72 3.07 -16.88
CA LYS A 87 -4.27 3.49 -18.22
C LYS A 87 -2.93 2.88 -18.57
N ASN A 88 -2.75 2.58 -19.86
CA ASN A 88 -1.48 2.18 -20.43
C ASN A 88 -1.34 2.80 -21.83
N GLY A 89 -0.80 4.02 -21.86
CA GLY A 89 -0.70 4.84 -23.05
C GLY A 89 -2.09 5.19 -23.58
N GLY A 90 -2.42 4.70 -24.78
CA GLY A 90 -3.73 4.88 -25.40
C GLY A 90 -4.79 3.88 -24.93
N LEU A 91 -4.44 2.91 -24.07
CA LEU A 91 -5.34 1.88 -23.58
C LEU A 91 -5.90 2.25 -22.20
N SER A 92 -7.11 1.80 -21.92
CA SER A 92 -7.74 1.97 -20.61
C SER A 92 -8.48 0.70 -20.21
N THR A 93 -8.48 0.41 -18.91
CA THR A 93 -9.15 -0.75 -18.33
C THR A 93 -9.64 -0.44 -16.93
N ASP A 94 -10.75 -1.04 -16.55
CA ASP A 94 -11.27 -1.08 -15.19
C ASP A 94 -10.83 -2.34 -14.41
N SER A 95 -10.16 -3.27 -15.08
CA SER A 95 -9.71 -4.52 -14.48
C SER A 95 -8.32 -4.38 -13.85
N THR A 96 -8.23 -4.51 -12.54
CA THR A 96 -6.95 -4.54 -11.79
C THR A 96 -6.02 -5.64 -12.28
N ALA A 97 -6.56 -6.82 -12.63
CA ALA A 97 -5.77 -7.92 -13.18
C ALA A 97 -5.07 -7.56 -14.50
N VAL A 98 -5.77 -6.86 -15.39
CA VAL A 98 -5.20 -6.39 -16.67
C VAL A 98 -4.13 -5.33 -16.42
N TYR A 99 -4.37 -4.42 -15.48
CA TYR A 99 -3.38 -3.41 -15.11
C TYR A 99 -2.14 -4.01 -14.44
N GLN A 100 -2.28 -5.07 -13.63
CA GLN A 100 -1.15 -5.81 -13.06
C GLN A 100 -0.27 -6.44 -14.14
N ASP A 101 -0.89 -7.05 -15.15
CA ASP A 101 -0.18 -7.62 -16.31
C ASP A 101 0.64 -6.55 -17.04
N TRP A 102 0.03 -5.37 -17.29
CA TRP A 102 0.74 -4.24 -17.90
C TRP A 102 1.92 -3.76 -17.06
N LEU A 103 1.77 -3.67 -15.74
CA LEU A 103 2.88 -3.30 -14.85
C LEU A 103 4.00 -4.34 -14.90
N GLN A 104 3.68 -5.63 -14.88
CA GLN A 104 4.67 -6.71 -14.98
C GLN A 104 5.45 -6.63 -16.29
N ALA A 105 4.76 -6.43 -17.41
CA ALA A 105 5.37 -6.21 -18.71
C ALA A 105 6.28 -4.96 -18.71
N GLN A 106 5.82 -3.86 -18.11
CA GLN A 106 6.60 -2.61 -18.03
C GLN A 106 7.89 -2.74 -17.21
N ILE A 107 7.87 -3.55 -16.15
CA ILE A 107 9.05 -3.83 -15.31
C ILE A 107 10.10 -4.61 -16.12
N GLY A 108 9.71 -5.25 -17.23
CA GLY A 108 10.56 -6.21 -17.94
C GLY A 108 10.59 -7.55 -17.21
N VAL A 109 9.54 -7.88 -16.46
CA VAL A 109 9.23 -9.27 -16.15
C VAL A 109 8.64 -9.84 -17.44
N ASP A 110 9.50 -10.10 -18.42
CA ASP A 110 9.15 -10.92 -19.56
C ASP A 110 8.74 -12.28 -18.99
N ALA A 111 7.44 -12.52 -18.91
CA ALA A 111 6.86 -13.84 -18.67
C ALA A 111 7.09 -14.70 -19.93
N HIS A 112 8.35 -15.01 -20.21
CA HIS A 112 8.76 -16.02 -21.17
C HIS A 112 9.72 -16.97 -20.47
N ALA A 113 9.13 -17.98 -19.85
CA ALA A 113 9.76 -19.27 -19.62
C ALA A 113 9.66 -20.13 -20.90
#